data_AF-A0A8T0BUP5-F1
#
_entry.id   AF-A0A8T0BUP5-F1
#
_cell.length_a   1.000
_cell.length_b   1.000
_cell.length_c   1.000
_cell.angle_alpha   90.00
_cell.angle_beta   90.00
_cell.angle_gamma   90.00
#
_symmetry.space_group_name_H-M   'P 1'
#
loop_
_entity.id
_entity.type
_entity.pdbx_description
1 polymer ?
#
loop_
_entity_poly.entity_id
_entity_poly.type
_entity_poly.pdbx_seq_one_letter_code
_entity_poly.pdbx_strand_id
1 'polypeptide(L)'
;TIMIIRCILFQSDGPIRVDHMNERSSSVLKFADDTTVISLIQDGDESAYRQEVQMLAVWCNHHNLELKTFKTMEMIVDFRRNPPALPPLTIINSTVTTVDSYKFLGTTIPQDLKWDNKIDSIAKKAQQRLYFLYQLRKFNLLQELLKQFYTTIIESVL
;
A
#
# COMPACT_ATOMS: atom_id res chain seq x y z
N THR A 1 -8.22 -12.00 -20.78
CA THR A 1 -7.31 -11.67 -19.66
C THR A 1 -8.02 -10.77 -18.68
N ILE A 2 -8.34 -11.32 -17.52
CA ILE A 2 -8.90 -10.56 -16.39
C ILE A 2 -7.75 -10.37 -15.40
N MET A 3 -7.61 -9.16 -14.87
CA MET A 3 -6.55 -8.78 -13.94
C MET A 3 -7.13 -8.67 -12.54
N ILE A 4 -6.73 -9.57 -11.66
CA ILE A 4 -6.95 -9.45 -10.22
C ILE A 4 -5.57 -9.15 -9.61
N ILE A 5 -5.49 -8.11 -8.80
CA ILE A 5 -4.27 -7.79 -8.06
C ILE A 5 -4.51 -8.22 -6.62
N ARG A 6 -3.73 -9.18 -6.13
CA ARG A 6 -3.74 -9.58 -4.72
C ARG A 6 -2.51 -9.03 -4.03
N CYS A 7 -2.72 -8.35 -2.92
CA CYS A 7 -1.68 -7.78 -2.08
C CYS A 7 -1.76 -8.43 -0.70
N ILE A 8 -0.68 -9.04 -0.20
CA ILE A 8 -0.56 -9.39 1.22
C ILE A 8 0.48 -8.49 1.84
N LEU A 9 0.18 -7.97 3.03
CA LEU A 9 1.20 -7.37 3.87
C LEU A 9 1.60 -8.27 5.03
N PHE A 10 2.87 -8.62 5.08
CA PHE A 10 3.55 -9.22 6.22
C PHE A 10 4.14 -8.14 7.10
N GLN A 11 3.98 -8.30 8.42
CA GLN A 11 4.76 -7.57 9.41
C GLN A 11 5.69 -8.56 10.13
N SER A 12 7.01 -8.38 9.96
CA SER A 12 8.04 -9.27 10.52
C SER A 12 8.97 -8.55 11.48
N ASP A 13 9.50 -9.22 12.50
CA ASP A 13 10.43 -8.62 13.47
C ASP A 13 11.88 -8.46 12.97
N GLY A 14 12.03 -8.14 11.68
CA GLY A 14 13.32 -7.90 11.06
C GLY A 14 13.25 -7.75 9.55
N PRO A 15 14.37 -7.32 8.92
CA PRO A 15 14.42 -7.08 7.49
C PRO A 15 14.42 -8.41 6.68
N ILE A 16 13.40 -8.59 5.83
CA ILE A 16 13.34 -9.71 4.87
C ILE A 16 14.27 -9.45 3.66
N ARG A 17 14.98 -10.46 3.17
CA ARG A 17 15.89 -10.33 2.02
C ARG A 17 15.19 -10.86 0.76
N VAL A 18 15.07 -10.02 -0.27
CA VAL A 18 14.16 -10.22 -1.42
C VAL A 18 14.88 -10.73 -2.68
N ASP A 19 16.20 -10.95 -2.61
CA ASP A 19 17.10 -11.15 -3.77
C ASP A 19 16.75 -12.36 -4.68
N HIS A 20 15.76 -13.19 -4.33
CA HIS A 20 15.37 -14.40 -5.07
C HIS A 20 13.85 -14.55 -5.32
N MET A 21 13.03 -13.52 -5.05
CA MET A 21 11.56 -13.60 -5.05
C MET A 21 10.92 -12.78 -6.16
N ASN A 22 11.21 -13.14 -7.41
CA ASN A 22 10.65 -12.46 -8.58
C ASN A 22 10.30 -13.46 -9.69
N GLU A 23 9.17 -14.14 -9.53
CA GLU A 23 8.47 -14.73 -10.68
C GLU A 23 7.88 -13.61 -11.55
N ARG A 24 7.76 -13.83 -12.87
CA ARG A 24 7.40 -12.79 -13.87
C ARG A 24 6.07 -12.04 -13.61
N SER A 25 5.22 -12.53 -12.70
CA SER A 25 3.89 -12.00 -12.38
C SER A 25 3.71 -11.52 -10.93
N SER A 26 4.77 -11.61 -10.11
CA SER A 26 4.75 -11.25 -8.70
C SER A 26 5.80 -10.17 -8.42
N SER A 27 5.55 -9.33 -7.43
CA SER A 27 6.46 -8.26 -7.01
C SER A 27 6.42 -8.14 -5.50
N VAL A 28 7.59 -8.09 -4.89
CA VAL A 28 7.74 -7.96 -3.45
C VAL A 28 8.26 -6.56 -3.12
N LEU A 29 7.48 -5.79 -2.37
CA LEU A 29 7.82 -4.45 -1.91
C LEU A 29 8.13 -4.49 -0.42
N LYS A 30 9.26 -3.93 0.00
CA LYS A 30 9.67 -3.91 1.40
C LYS A 30 9.91 -2.49 1.90
N PHE A 31 9.46 -2.23 3.13
CA PHE A 31 9.78 -1.02 3.87
C PHE A 31 9.91 -1.35 5.36
N ALA A 32 11.11 -1.18 5.94
CA ALA A 32 11.39 -1.57 7.31
C ALA A 32 10.97 -3.03 7.62
N ASP A 33 10.04 -3.21 8.56
CA ASP A 33 9.42 -4.48 8.98
C ASP A 33 8.22 -4.91 8.11
N ASP A 34 7.70 -4.00 7.29
CA ASP A 34 6.57 -4.26 6.40
C ASP A 34 7.05 -4.84 5.07
N THR A 35 6.51 -5.99 4.67
CA THR A 35 6.77 -6.62 3.37
C THR A 35 5.45 -6.90 2.67
N THR A 36 5.26 -6.35 1.47
CA THR A 36 4.08 -6.55 0.63
C THR A 36 4.41 -7.51 -0.50
N VAL A 37 3.61 -8.56 -0.68
CA VAL A 37 3.63 -9.39 -1.89
C VAL A 37 2.45 -8.98 -2.76
N ILE A 38 2.74 -8.56 -3.99
CA ILE A 38 1.76 -8.12 -4.98
C ILE A 38 1.84 -9.09 -6.15
N SER A 39 0.74 -9.71 -6.54
CA SER A 39 0.72 -10.56 -7.73
C SER A 39 -0.47 -10.27 -8.62
N LEU A 40 -0.21 -10.38 -9.91
CA LEU A 40 -1.22 -10.37 -10.96
C LEU A 40 -1.73 -11.80 -11.17
N ILE A 41 -3.00 -12.02 -10.88
CA ILE A 41 -3.68 -13.29 -11.17
C ILE A 41 -4.38 -13.16 -12.52
N GLN A 42 -4.07 -14.07 -13.43
CA GLN A 42 -4.68 -14.18 -14.75
C GLN A 42 -5.49 -15.47 -14.83
N ASP A 43 -6.66 -15.40 -15.46
CA ASP A 43 -7.54 -16.55 -15.71
C ASP A 43 -7.91 -17.38 -14.46
N GLY A 44 -7.83 -16.75 -13.28
CA GLY A 44 -8.15 -17.38 -12.00
C GLY A 44 -7.04 -18.27 -11.43
N ASP A 45 -5.86 -18.33 -12.06
CA ASP A 45 -4.72 -19.08 -11.54
C ASP A 45 -3.95 -18.27 -10.50
N GLU A 46 -4.10 -18.65 -9.23
CA GLU A 46 -3.44 -18.03 -8.08
C GLU A 46 -2.18 -18.79 -7.63
N SER A 47 -1.78 -19.83 -8.37
CA SER A 47 -0.75 -20.77 -7.91
C SER A 47 0.60 -20.07 -7.67
N ALA A 48 1.02 -19.21 -8.61
CA ALA A 48 2.25 -18.42 -8.50
C ALA A 48 2.25 -17.51 -7.27
N TYR A 49 1.12 -16.83 -7.02
CA TYR A 49 0.95 -15.98 -5.84
C TYR A 49 1.05 -16.79 -4.54
N ARG A 50 0.32 -17.90 -4.43
CA ARG A 50 0.33 -18.76 -3.24
C ARG A 50 1.71 -19.38 -3.00
N GLN A 51 2.40 -19.74 -4.07
CA GLN A 51 3.77 -20.24 -4.01
C GLN A 51 4.73 -19.17 -3.48
N GLU A 52 4.66 -17.93 -3.98
CA GLU A 52 5.49 -16.81 -3.51
C GLU A 52 5.28 -16.53 -2.02
N VAL A 53 4.02 -16.49 -1.59
CA VAL A 53 3.61 -16.31 -0.18
C VAL A 53 4.15 -17.43 0.70
N GLN A 54 4.06 -18.67 0.24
CA GLN A 54 4.57 -19.83 0.96
C GLN A 54 6.10 -19.82 1.03
N MET A 55 6.79 -19.48 -0.06
CA MET A 55 8.24 -19.36 -0.09
C MET A 55 8.71 -18.28 0.89
N LEU A 56 7.99 -17.16 0.97
CA LEU A 56 8.29 -16.08 1.92
C LEU A 56 8.11 -16.54 3.36
N ALA A 57 7.03 -17.27 3.67
CA ALA A 57 6.80 -17.84 4.99
C ALA A 57 7.89 -18.83 5.39
N VAL A 58 8.30 -19.70 4.46
CA VAL A 58 9.39 -20.66 4.65
C VAL A 58 10.71 -19.93 4.87
N TRP A 59 11.00 -18.89 4.09
CA TRP A 59 12.22 -18.10 4.23
C TRP A 59 12.30 -17.42 5.59
N CYS A 60 11.20 -16.81 6.06
CA CYS A 60 11.13 -16.18 7.38
C CYS A 60 11.42 -17.21 8.49
N ASN A 61 10.78 -18.38 8.42
CA ASN A 61 11.01 -19.45 9.38
C ASN A 61 12.47 -19.93 9.40
N HIS A 62 13.11 -20.07 8.23
CA HIS A 62 14.53 -20.46 8.13
C HIS A 62 15.48 -19.41 8.71
N HIS A 63 15.11 -18.13 8.69
CA HIS A 63 15.92 -17.02 9.19
C HIS A 63 15.51 -16.56 10.59
N ASN A 64 14.75 -17.38 11.33
CA ASN A 64 14.27 -17.07 12.67
C ASN A 64 13.48 -15.76 12.75
N LEU A 65 12.82 -15.37 11.66
CA LEU A 65 11.92 -14.22 11.61
C LEU A 65 10.49 -14.69 11.90
N GLU A 66 9.89 -14.09 12.91
CA GLU A 66 8.50 -14.34 13.26
C GLU A 66 7.58 -13.55 12.32
N LEU A 67 6.70 -14.27 11.61
CA LEU A 67 5.61 -13.67 10.86
C LEU A 67 4.41 -13.46 11.76
N LYS A 68 3.98 -12.20 11.90
CA LYS A 68 2.77 -11.85 12.67
C LYS A 68 1.54 -12.09 11.81
N THR A 69 1.14 -13.36 11.66
CA THR A 69 0.00 -13.77 10.81
C THR A 69 -1.30 -13.06 11.17
N PHE A 70 -1.55 -12.78 12.46
CA PHE A 70 -2.73 -12.03 12.91
C PHE A 70 -2.73 -10.54 12.52
N LYS A 71 -1.56 -9.97 12.21
CA LYS A 71 -1.43 -8.62 11.65
C LYS A 71 -1.36 -8.61 10.13
N THR A 72 -1.18 -9.79 9.54
CA THR A 72 -1.08 -9.95 8.09
C THR A 72 -2.48 -9.79 7.51
N MET A 73 -2.60 -8.94 6.49
CA MET A 73 -3.86 -8.63 5.83
C MET A 73 -3.72 -8.90 4.33
N GLU A 74 -4.77 -9.44 3.72
CA GLU A 74 -4.89 -9.60 2.27
C GLU A 74 -5.84 -8.52 1.74
N MET A 75 -5.44 -7.79 0.71
CA MET A 75 -6.32 -6.91 -0.05
C MET A 75 -6.44 -7.43 -1.47
N ILE A 76 -7.67 -7.59 -1.94
CA ILE A 76 -7.98 -8.13 -3.26
C ILE A 76 -8.58 -7.00 -4.09
N VAL A 77 -7.91 -6.67 -5.19
CA VAL A 77 -8.37 -5.68 -6.16
C VAL A 77 -8.87 -6.42 -7.37
N ASP A 78 -10.19 -6.41 -7.57
CA ASP A 78 -10.86 -7.07 -8.69
C ASP A 78 -11.86 -6.12 -9.35
N PHE A 79 -11.60 -5.79 -10.62
CA PHE A 79 -12.44 -4.85 -11.38
C PHE A 79 -13.58 -5.53 -12.14
N ARG A 80 -13.79 -6.83 -11.96
CA ARG A 80 -14.94 -7.53 -12.52
C ARG A 80 -16.23 -7.04 -11.87
N ARG A 81 -17.30 -6.98 -12.68
CA ARG A 81 -18.64 -6.65 -12.16
C ARG A 81 -19.18 -7.70 -11.18
N ASN A 82 -18.88 -8.97 -11.44
CA ASN A 82 -19.27 -10.12 -10.62
C ASN A 82 -18.03 -10.98 -10.37
N PRO A 83 -17.19 -10.63 -9.38
CA PRO A 83 -16.02 -11.43 -9.06
C PRO A 83 -16.45 -12.79 -8.47
N PRO A 84 -15.82 -13.91 -8.87
CA PRO A 84 -15.96 -15.18 -8.19
C PRO A 84 -15.45 -15.07 -6.75
N ALA A 85 -16.03 -15.86 -5.85
CA ALA A 85 -15.49 -16.01 -4.50
C ALA A 85 -14.11 -16.68 -4.59
N LEU A 86 -13.09 -16.01 -4.03
CA LEU A 86 -11.75 -16.55 -3.96
C LEU A 86 -11.58 -17.35 -2.65
N PRO A 87 -10.88 -18.50 -2.68
CA PRO A 87 -10.65 -19.27 -1.47
C PRO A 87 -9.78 -18.47 -0.49
N PRO A 88 -10.05 -18.55 0.83
CA PRO A 88 -9.24 -17.89 1.84
C PRO A 88 -7.76 -18.24 1.72
N LEU A 89 -6.92 -17.27 2.03
CA LEU A 89 -5.49 -17.49 2.10
C LEU A 89 -5.12 -18.00 3.50
N THR A 90 -4.34 -19.06 3.56
CA THR A 90 -3.83 -19.64 4.81
C THR A 90 -2.31 -19.60 4.83
N ILE A 91 -1.73 -19.03 5.90
CA ILE A 91 -0.27 -18.95 6.13
C ILE A 91 0.01 -19.59 7.49
N ILE A 92 0.88 -20.60 7.54
CA ILE A 92 1.25 -21.32 8.79
C ILE A 92 -0.01 -21.74 9.58
N ASN A 93 -0.95 -22.40 8.89
CA ASN A 93 -2.24 -22.85 9.44
C ASN A 93 -3.17 -21.75 9.99
N SER A 94 -2.87 -20.47 9.72
CA SER A 94 -3.69 -19.32 10.11
C SER A 94 -4.35 -18.71 8.87
N THR A 95 -5.65 -18.44 8.94
CA THR A 95 -6.36 -17.75 7.84
C THR A 95 -6.04 -16.26 7.89
N VAL A 96 -5.60 -15.70 6.77
CA VAL A 96 -5.31 -14.26 6.62
C VAL A 96 -6.62 -13.50 6.46
N THR A 97 -6.73 -12.36 7.14
CA THR A 97 -7.94 -11.53 7.06
C THR A 97 -7.93 -10.71 5.77
N THR A 98 -9.02 -10.78 5.01
CA THR A 98 -9.22 -9.93 3.83
C THR A 98 -9.76 -8.57 4.23
N VAL A 99 -9.25 -7.49 3.65
CA VAL A 99 -9.64 -6.10 3.95
C VAL A 99 -9.96 -5.30 2.68
N ASP A 100 -10.92 -4.38 2.81
CA ASP A 100 -11.32 -3.47 1.73
C ASP A 100 -10.42 -2.23 1.59
N SER A 101 -9.58 -1.97 2.58
CA SER A 101 -8.57 -0.91 2.53
C SER A 101 -7.44 -1.21 3.50
N TYR A 102 -6.25 -0.71 3.21
CA TYR A 102 -5.07 -0.91 4.04
C TYR A 102 -4.25 0.38 4.18
N LYS A 103 -3.72 0.65 5.38
CA LYS A 103 -2.85 1.81 5.62
C LYS A 103 -1.38 1.43 5.40
N PHE A 104 -0.88 1.70 4.20
CA PHE A 104 0.51 1.45 3.82
C PHE A 104 1.33 2.75 3.90
N LEU A 105 2.39 2.78 4.71
CA LEU A 105 3.29 3.93 4.86
C LEU A 105 2.59 5.27 5.14
N GLY A 106 1.56 5.24 5.98
CA GLY A 106 0.76 6.43 6.31
C GLY A 106 -0.31 6.80 5.28
N THR A 107 -0.39 6.08 4.16
CA THR A 107 -1.40 6.24 3.12
C THR A 107 -2.41 5.09 3.15
N THR A 108 -3.68 5.41 3.33
CA THR A 108 -4.76 4.42 3.14
C THR A 108 -4.98 4.18 1.66
N ILE A 109 -4.84 2.93 1.23
CA ILE A 109 -5.08 2.44 -0.12
C ILE A 109 -6.41 1.66 -0.08
N PRO A 110 -7.46 2.10 -0.78
CA PRO A 110 -8.71 1.36 -0.88
C PRO A 110 -8.64 0.29 -1.99
N GLN A 111 -9.42 -0.79 -1.84
CA GLN A 111 -9.46 -1.91 -2.78
C GLN A 111 -9.94 -1.52 -4.19
N ASP A 112 -10.77 -0.47 -4.30
CA ASP A 112 -11.26 0.03 -5.58
C ASP A 112 -10.25 0.96 -6.26
N LEU A 113 -9.10 1.20 -5.61
CA LEU A 113 -8.03 2.12 -6.00
C LEU A 113 -8.53 3.53 -6.33
N LYS A 114 -9.69 3.94 -5.79
CA LYS A 114 -10.19 5.30 -5.98
C LYS A 114 -9.55 6.24 -4.98
N TRP A 115 -8.96 7.31 -5.51
CA TRP A 115 -8.25 8.31 -4.71
C TRP A 115 -9.06 9.57 -4.47
N ASP A 116 -10.30 9.66 -4.98
CA ASP A 116 -11.12 10.88 -4.97
C ASP A 116 -11.19 11.53 -3.59
N ASN A 117 -11.55 10.76 -2.56
CA ASN A 117 -11.63 11.26 -1.18
C ASN A 117 -10.30 11.79 -0.65
N LYS A 118 -9.19 11.15 -1.02
CA LYS A 118 -7.85 11.57 -0.58
C LYS A 118 -7.39 12.81 -1.35
N ILE A 119 -7.64 12.86 -2.65
CA ILE A 119 -7.38 14.03 -3.49
C ILE A 119 -8.17 15.23 -2.95
N ASP A 120 -9.46 15.06 -2.68
CA ASP A 120 -10.32 16.11 -2.09
C ASP A 120 -9.79 16.58 -0.74
N SER A 121 -9.33 15.67 0.11
CA SER A 121 -8.74 16.03 1.41
C SER A 121 -7.45 16.84 1.25
N ILE A 122 -6.58 16.46 0.30
CA ILE A 122 -5.33 17.19 0.02
C ILE A 122 -5.65 18.55 -0.57
N ALA A 123 -6.56 18.62 -1.54
CA ALA A 123 -7.00 19.85 -2.19
C ALA A 123 -7.58 20.84 -1.16
N LYS A 124 -8.46 20.38 -0.26
CA LYS A 124 -9.00 21.20 0.84
C LYS A 124 -7.89 21.74 1.76
N LYS A 125 -6.92 20.90 2.12
CA LYS A 125 -5.79 21.30 2.98
C LYS A 125 -4.87 22.31 2.28
N ALA A 126 -4.58 22.10 1.00
CA ALA A 126 -3.80 23.02 0.18
C ALA A 126 -4.54 24.36 0.00
N GLN A 127 -5.85 24.33 -0.24
CA GLN A 127 -6.67 25.54 -0.38
C GLN A 127 -6.69 26.39 0.89
N GLN A 128 -6.80 25.78 2.08
CA GLN A 128 -6.69 26.49 3.35
C GLN A 128 -5.33 27.19 3.51
N ARG A 129 -4.24 26.51 3.14
CA ARG A 129 -2.88 27.05 3.21
C ARG A 129 -2.65 28.18 2.18
N LEU A 130 -3.18 28.03 0.98
CA LEU A 130 -3.18 29.07 -0.05
C LEU A 130 -3.95 30.31 0.38
N TYR A 131 -5.07 30.14 1.11
CA TYR A 131 -5.80 31.27 1.66
C TYR A 131 -4.92 32.08 2.63
N PHE A 132 -4.14 31.43 3.50
CA PHE A 132 -3.17 32.15 4.35
C PHE A 132 -2.11 32.89 3.53
N LEU A 133 -1.55 32.27 2.48
CA LEU A 133 -0.61 32.96 1.59
C LEU A 133 -1.25 34.21 0.94
N TYR A 134 -2.51 34.10 0.50
CA TYR A 134 -3.26 35.23 -0.05
C TYR A 134 -3.45 36.35 1.00
N GLN A 135 -3.76 36.01 2.25
CA GLN A 135 -3.85 37.00 3.33
C GLN A 135 -2.49 37.67 3.61
N LEU A 136 -1.41 36.89 3.70
CA LEU A 136 -0.06 37.44 3.89
C LEU A 136 0.34 38.41 2.77
N ARG A 137 -0.02 38.09 1.53
CA ARG A 137 0.18 39.01 0.39
C ARG A 137 -0.56 40.34 0.59
N LYS A 138 -1.77 40.34 1.16
CA LYS A 138 -2.52 41.59 1.44
C LYS A 138 -1.84 42.49 2.46
N PHE A 139 -1.09 41.92 3.39
CA PHE A 139 -0.29 42.67 4.35
C PHE A 139 1.05 43.18 3.77
N ASN A 140 1.26 43.08 2.45
CA ASN A 140 2.46 43.53 1.74
C ASN A 140 3.76 42.93 2.29
N LEU A 141 3.74 41.65 2.69
CA LEU A 141 4.95 40.94 3.06
C LEU A 141 5.94 40.88 1.89
N LEU A 142 7.24 40.86 2.22
CA LEU A 142 8.33 40.67 1.27
C LEU A 142 8.11 39.42 0.43
N GLN A 143 8.34 39.55 -0.88
CA GLN A 143 8.13 38.46 -1.84
C GLN A 143 8.94 37.20 -1.49
N GLU A 144 10.15 37.36 -0.94
CA GLU A 144 10.98 36.25 -0.50
C GLU A 144 10.34 35.45 0.64
N LEU A 145 9.69 36.12 1.60
CA LEU A 145 8.95 35.44 2.67
C LEU A 145 7.71 34.71 2.14
N LEU A 146 7.02 35.28 1.15
CA LEU A 146 5.88 34.63 0.50
C LEU A 146 6.30 33.37 -0.27
N LYS A 147 7.45 33.41 -0.97
CA LYS A 147 8.03 32.23 -1.63
C LYS A 147 8.40 31.16 -0.60
N GLN A 148 9.10 31.53 0.47
CA GLN A 148 9.45 30.61 1.56
C GLN A 148 8.20 29.99 2.20
N PHE A 149 7.14 30.78 2.42
CA PHE A 149 5.88 30.26 2.94
C PHE A 149 5.26 29.25 1.97
N TYR A 150 5.25 29.54 0.67
CA TYR A 150 4.72 28.62 -0.33
C TYR A 150 5.48 27.28 -0.35
N THR A 151 6.80 27.31 -0.41
CA THR A 151 7.62 26.09 -0.48
C THR A 151 7.55 25.27 0.80
N THR A 152 7.60 25.92 1.97
CA THR A 152 7.61 25.19 3.25
C THR A 152 6.22 24.69 3.66
N ILE A 153 5.17 25.48 3.40
CA ILE A 153 3.82 25.19 3.91
C ILE A 153 2.93 24.60 2.83
N ILE A 154 2.96 25.06 1.58
CA ILE A 154 1.99 24.60 0.57
C ILE A 154 2.55 23.38 -0.17
N GLU A 155 3.79 23.45 -0.68
CA GLU A 155 4.41 22.34 -1.41
C GLU A 155 4.56 21.09 -0.53
N SER A 156 4.72 21.22 0.80
CA SER A 156 4.85 20.07 1.70
C SER A 156 3.59 19.21 1.86
N VAL A 157 2.45 19.63 1.31
CA VAL A 157 1.18 18.87 1.34
C VAL A 157 0.68 18.47 -0.04
N LEU A 158 1.24 19.06 -1.09
CA LEU A 158 1.02 18.62 -2.47
C LEU A 158 1.84 17.37 -2.75
#